data_AF-A0A9R0Q572-F1
#
_entry.id   AF-A0A9R0Q572-F1
#
_cell.length_a   1.000
_cell.length_b   1.000
_cell.length_c   1.000
_cell.angle_alpha   90.00
_cell.angle_beta   90.00
_cell.angle_gamma   90.00
#
_symmetry.space_group_name_H-M   'P 1'
#
loop_
_entity.id
_entity.type
_entity.pdbx_description
1 polymer ?
#
loop_
_entity_poly.entity_id
_entity_poly.type
_entity_poly.pdbx_seq_one_letter_code
_entity_poly.pdbx_strand_id
1 'polypeptide(L)'
;MSMYLPGLISLGWTPVDIGPSTLERISSLLSSYKKILWIGPTSFDLTEEFSVGATQLGQILNKASHNSCDIILVGGAVCKAVKAISDSSSQYTAFENESIVWEFLKGRILPGIAALDKSYPYQIPWDDVFSDTKQPLFVDIGSGNGLFLFQMARNWEGSNFLGLEMNEKLVVRCLQDVASAGKRNL
;
A
#
# COMPACT_ATOMS: atom_id res chain seq x y z
N MET A 1 8.97 -2.55 -25.15
CA MET A 1 9.10 -1.65 -26.32
C MET A 1 9.72 -0.36 -25.81
N SER A 2 11.01 -0.11 -26.06
CA SER A 2 11.69 1.06 -25.49
C SER A 2 11.21 2.33 -26.20
N MET A 3 10.58 3.23 -25.45
CA MET A 3 10.20 4.58 -25.90
C MET A 3 11.45 5.47 -26.03
N TYR A 4 12.36 5.17 -26.96
CA TYR A 4 13.40 6.13 -27.31
C TYR A 4 12.95 6.89 -28.55
N LEU A 5 12.84 8.21 -28.43
CA LEU A 5 12.64 9.11 -29.57
C LEU A 5 13.87 8.96 -30.49
N PRO A 6 13.71 8.38 -31.70
CA PRO A 6 14.85 8.19 -32.60
C PRO A 6 15.46 9.55 -32.95
N GLY A 7 16.78 9.70 -32.73
CA GLY A 7 17.54 10.88 -33.17
C GLY A 7 17.99 11.86 -32.07
N LEU A 8 17.58 11.69 -30.80
CA LEU A 8 18.02 12.54 -29.69
C LEU A 8 19.24 11.99 -28.91
N ILE A 9 19.50 10.69 -29.03
CA ILE A 9 20.60 9.99 -28.36
C ILE A 9 21.40 9.25 -29.42
N SER A 10 22.72 9.40 -29.41
CA SER A 10 23.62 8.75 -30.35
C SER A 10 23.50 7.24 -30.30
N LEU A 11 23.61 6.58 -31.45
CA LEU A 11 23.57 5.12 -31.53
C LEU A 11 24.66 4.51 -30.62
N GLY A 12 24.28 3.57 -29.75
CA GLY A 12 25.18 2.95 -28.77
C GLY A 12 25.21 3.63 -27.40
N TRP A 13 24.51 4.75 -27.21
CA TRP A 13 24.31 5.37 -25.91
C TRP A 13 22.94 5.02 -25.32
N THR A 14 22.91 4.79 -24.01
CA THR A 14 21.68 4.52 -23.25
C THR A 14 21.47 5.63 -22.22
N PRO A 15 20.26 6.19 -22.09
CA PRO A 15 19.97 7.12 -21.02
C PRO A 15 19.96 6.37 -19.68
N VAL A 16 20.58 6.95 -18.67
CA VAL A 16 20.71 6.32 -17.34
C VAL A 16 19.99 7.10 -16.25
N ASP A 17 19.90 8.43 -16.36
CA ASP A 17 19.24 9.28 -15.35
C ASP A 17 18.67 10.59 -15.95
N ILE A 18 17.96 11.34 -15.10
CA ILE A 18 17.50 12.70 -15.37
C ILE A 18 18.67 13.67 -15.53
N GLY A 19 18.64 14.47 -16.60
CA GLY A 19 19.69 15.44 -16.91
C GLY A 19 19.52 16.81 -16.24
N PRO A 20 20.60 17.62 -16.19
CA PRO A 20 20.63 18.90 -15.48
C PRO A 20 19.60 19.92 -15.99
N SER A 21 19.41 20.03 -17.31
CA SER A 21 18.42 20.97 -17.87
C SER A 21 16.99 20.62 -17.46
N THR A 22 16.68 19.32 -17.26
CA THR A 22 15.38 18.90 -16.75
C THR A 22 15.22 19.26 -15.27
N LEU A 23 16.28 19.10 -14.47
CA LEU A 23 16.28 19.49 -13.06
C LEU A 23 16.10 21.00 -12.87
N GLU A 24 16.78 21.82 -13.68
CA GLU A 24 16.60 23.28 -13.69
C GLU A 24 15.16 23.66 -13.99
N ARG A 25 14.58 23.03 -15.01
CA ARG A 25 13.19 23.27 -15.38
C ARG A 25 12.23 22.86 -14.27
N ILE A 26 12.40 21.68 -13.67
CA ILE A 26 11.59 21.25 -12.52
C ILE A 26 11.71 22.27 -11.40
N SER A 27 12.93 22.64 -11.00
CA SER A 27 13.21 23.62 -9.93
C SER A 27 12.48 24.95 -10.16
N SER A 28 12.49 25.47 -11.38
CA SER A 28 11.80 26.72 -11.75
C SER A 28 10.28 26.66 -11.58
N LEU A 29 9.69 25.46 -11.67
CA LEU A 29 8.25 25.25 -11.58
C LEU A 29 7.77 25.07 -10.13
N LEU A 30 8.62 24.62 -9.21
CA LEU A 30 8.23 24.21 -7.86
C LEU A 30 7.58 25.32 -7.03
N SER A 31 8.00 26.57 -7.21
CA SER A 31 7.45 27.72 -6.50
C SER A 31 5.96 27.96 -6.77
N SER A 32 5.41 27.40 -7.84
CA SER A 32 4.00 27.52 -8.21
C SER A 32 3.10 26.44 -7.60
N TYR A 33 3.66 25.39 -6.98
CA TYR A 33 2.91 24.26 -6.45
C TYR A 33 2.92 24.22 -4.92
N LYS A 34 1.78 23.90 -4.34
CA LYS A 34 1.62 23.71 -2.88
C LYS A 34 1.77 22.25 -2.45
N LYS A 35 1.68 21.32 -3.41
CA LYS A 35 1.75 19.89 -3.17
C LYS A 35 2.39 19.19 -4.35
N ILE A 36 3.33 18.31 -4.05
CA ILE A 36 4.08 17.54 -5.04
C ILE A 36 4.01 16.06 -4.64
N LEU A 37 3.71 15.23 -5.63
CA LEU A 37 3.70 13.78 -5.53
C LEU A 37 4.72 13.22 -6.52
N TRP A 38 5.76 12.58 -6.02
CA TRP A 38 6.76 11.88 -6.83
C TRP A 38 6.62 10.38 -6.64
N ILE A 39 6.20 9.67 -7.71
CA ILE A 39 6.03 8.22 -7.73
C ILE A 39 7.04 7.59 -8.68
N GLY A 40 7.83 6.63 -8.18
CA GLY A 40 8.74 5.81 -8.99
C GLY A 40 10.07 6.48 -9.36
N PRO A 41 11.05 5.69 -9.83
CA PRO A 41 12.38 6.18 -10.13
C PRO A 41 12.39 7.22 -11.26
N THR A 42 13.29 8.19 -11.20
CA THR A 42 13.65 9.04 -12.34
C THR A 42 14.78 8.45 -13.19
N SER A 43 15.52 7.50 -12.64
CA SER A 43 16.61 6.83 -13.33
C SER A 43 16.08 5.68 -14.19
N PHE A 44 16.70 5.52 -15.36
CA PHE A 44 16.42 4.42 -16.29
C PHE A 44 17.23 3.18 -15.89
N ASP A 45 18.38 3.40 -15.26
CA ASP A 45 19.19 2.38 -14.63
C ASP A 45 19.10 2.55 -13.09
N LEU A 46 18.88 1.44 -12.37
CA LEU A 46 18.72 1.44 -10.91
C LEU A 46 20.03 1.19 -10.17
N THR A 47 21.15 1.06 -10.89
CA THR A 47 22.48 1.03 -10.30
C THR A 47 22.81 2.37 -9.64
N GLU A 48 23.34 2.32 -8.42
CA GLU A 48 23.55 3.52 -7.58
C GLU A 48 24.48 4.54 -8.25
N GLU A 49 25.43 4.08 -9.06
CA GLU A 49 26.39 4.90 -9.82
C GLU A 49 25.72 5.89 -10.79
N PHE A 50 24.48 5.61 -11.21
CA PHE A 50 23.72 6.46 -12.13
C PHE A 50 22.53 7.16 -11.48
N SER A 51 22.55 7.39 -10.15
CA SER A 51 21.44 8.01 -9.41
C SER A 51 21.66 9.49 -9.03
N VAL A 52 22.65 10.15 -9.65
CA VAL A 52 23.06 11.52 -9.30
C VAL A 52 21.93 12.52 -9.51
N GLY A 53 21.24 12.45 -10.64
CA GLY A 53 20.11 13.32 -10.97
C GLY A 53 18.89 13.04 -10.07
N ALA A 54 18.60 11.76 -9.80
CA ALA A 54 17.55 11.38 -8.84
C ALA A 54 17.82 11.96 -7.43
N THR A 55 19.07 11.88 -6.99
CA THR A 55 19.54 12.46 -5.72
C THR A 55 19.41 13.99 -5.73
N GLN A 56 19.83 14.65 -6.81
CA GLN A 56 19.67 16.10 -6.97
C GLN A 56 18.19 16.53 -6.96
N LEU A 57 17.30 15.78 -7.62
CA LEU A 57 15.87 16.04 -7.54
C LEU A 57 15.37 15.95 -6.09
N GLY A 58 15.80 14.93 -5.35
CA GLY A 58 15.55 14.80 -3.92
C GLY A 58 15.95 16.04 -3.11
N GLN A 59 17.15 16.59 -3.36
CA GLN A 59 17.63 17.82 -2.71
C GLN A 59 16.78 19.05 -3.06
N ILE A 60 16.42 19.19 -4.35
CA ILE A 60 15.58 20.29 -4.83
C ILE A 60 14.21 20.23 -4.14
N LEU A 61 13.60 19.05 -4.08
CA LEU A 61 12.33 18.83 -3.41
C LEU A 61 12.46 19.09 -1.90
N ASN A 62 13.49 18.57 -1.22
CA ASN A 62 13.66 18.83 0.21
C ASN A 62 13.71 20.33 0.54
N LYS A 63 14.43 21.13 -0.26
CA LYS A 63 14.44 22.60 -0.16
C LYS A 63 13.06 23.22 -0.36
N ALA A 64 12.26 22.69 -1.30
CA ALA A 64 10.91 23.18 -1.54
C ALA A 64 9.97 22.89 -0.35
N SER A 65 10.18 21.80 0.40
CA SER A 65 9.35 21.47 1.56
C SER A 65 9.37 22.55 2.64
N HIS A 66 10.53 23.19 2.86
CA HIS A 66 10.69 24.29 3.81
C HIS A 66 9.89 25.56 3.43
N ASN A 67 9.43 25.68 2.17
CA ASN A 67 8.62 26.80 1.69
C ASN A 67 7.11 26.49 1.73
N SER A 68 6.67 25.64 2.68
CA SER A 68 5.27 25.23 2.84
C SER A 68 4.69 24.46 1.64
N CYS A 69 5.53 23.71 0.93
CA CYS A 69 5.08 22.76 -0.09
C CYS A 69 5.02 21.34 0.51
N ASP A 70 3.86 20.70 0.46
CA ASP A 70 3.71 19.31 0.89
C ASP A 70 4.36 18.39 -0.13
N ILE A 71 5.28 17.52 0.32
CA ILE A 71 5.98 16.59 -0.57
C ILE A 71 5.67 15.15 -0.17
N ILE A 72 5.19 14.38 -1.13
CA ILE A 72 4.86 12.96 -0.99
C ILE A 72 5.74 12.16 -1.94
N LEU A 73 6.52 11.24 -1.37
CA LEU A 73 7.42 10.36 -2.08
C LEU A 73 6.86 8.94 -2.05
N VAL A 74 6.81 8.28 -3.21
CA VAL A 74 6.22 6.96 -3.34
C VAL A 74 7.13 6.05 -4.16
N GLY A 75 7.45 4.89 -3.62
CA GLY A 75 8.28 3.86 -4.25
C GLY A 75 9.65 3.74 -3.60
N GLY A 76 10.12 2.50 -3.44
CA GLY A 76 11.39 2.21 -2.77
C GLY A 76 12.61 2.88 -3.41
N ALA A 77 12.63 3.03 -4.74
CA ALA A 77 13.72 3.71 -5.45
C ALA A 77 13.79 5.21 -5.10
N VAL A 78 12.64 5.88 -5.02
CA VAL A 78 12.56 7.30 -4.62
C VAL A 78 12.98 7.47 -3.17
N CYS A 79 12.46 6.60 -2.28
CA CYS A 79 12.83 6.62 -0.87
C CYS A 79 14.35 6.45 -0.67
N LYS A 80 15.00 5.57 -1.45
CA LYS A 80 16.46 5.41 -1.43
C LYS A 80 17.19 6.66 -1.91
N ALA A 81 16.75 7.27 -3.02
CA ALA A 81 17.37 8.46 -3.59
C ALA A 81 17.38 9.65 -2.61
N VAL A 82 16.38 9.76 -1.74
CA VAL A 82 16.31 10.84 -0.74
C VAL A 82 16.91 10.48 0.62
N LYS A 83 17.13 9.20 0.93
CA LYS A 83 17.59 8.72 2.25
C LYS A 83 18.98 9.23 2.63
N ALA A 84 19.84 9.49 1.64
CA ALA A 84 21.17 10.06 1.87
C ALA A 84 21.17 11.57 2.17
N ILE A 85 20.02 12.24 1.97
CA ILE A 85 19.85 13.69 2.06
C ILE A 85 18.97 14.06 3.26
N SER A 86 18.34 13.08 3.91
CA SER A 86 17.38 13.32 4.98
C SER A 86 18.07 13.77 6.26
N ASP A 87 18.17 15.09 6.44
CA ASP A 87 18.42 15.70 7.75
C ASP A 87 17.17 15.56 8.63
N SER A 88 17.34 15.65 9.96
CA SER A 88 16.26 15.55 10.95
C SER A 88 15.14 16.60 10.79
N SER A 89 15.35 17.61 9.96
CA SER A 89 14.42 18.71 9.65
C SER A 89 13.59 18.49 8.37
N SER A 90 13.81 17.41 7.63
CA SER A 90 13.15 17.17 6.33
C SER A 90 11.64 16.90 6.52
N GLN A 91 10.79 17.65 5.81
CA GLN A 91 9.33 17.55 5.90
C GLN A 91 8.73 16.93 4.63
N TYR A 92 8.92 15.62 4.43
CA TYR A 92 8.22 14.87 3.39
C TYR A 92 7.53 13.63 3.97
N THR A 93 6.46 13.18 3.32
CA THR A 93 5.81 11.90 3.62
C THR A 93 6.29 10.86 2.63
N ALA A 94 6.75 9.69 3.09
CA ALA A 94 7.29 8.64 2.22
C ALA A 94 6.50 7.34 2.35
N PHE A 95 6.24 6.69 1.21
CA PHE A 95 5.59 5.38 1.12
C PHE A 95 6.41 4.46 0.23
N GLU A 96 6.80 3.28 0.70
CA GLU A 96 7.62 2.37 -0.11
C GLU A 96 6.81 1.68 -1.22
N ASN A 97 5.51 1.47 -1.00
CA ASN A 97 4.67 0.66 -1.88
C ASN A 97 3.97 1.51 -2.95
N GLU A 98 4.60 1.61 -4.11
CA GLU A 98 4.04 2.30 -5.28
C GLU A 98 2.80 1.61 -5.87
N SER A 99 2.71 0.28 -5.78
CA SER A 99 1.62 -0.48 -6.40
C SER A 99 0.26 -0.10 -5.82
N ILE A 100 0.15 0.05 -4.50
CA ILE A 100 -1.10 0.41 -3.83
C ILE A 100 -1.52 1.83 -4.22
N VAL A 101 -0.57 2.77 -4.29
CA VAL A 101 -0.84 4.15 -4.70
C VAL A 101 -1.30 4.21 -6.16
N TRP A 102 -0.71 3.40 -7.04
CA TRP A 102 -1.16 3.30 -8.43
C TRP A 102 -2.58 2.76 -8.55
N GLU A 103 -2.93 1.74 -7.78
CA GLU A 103 -4.29 1.19 -7.78
C GLU A 103 -5.30 2.23 -7.28
N PHE A 104 -4.95 2.99 -6.23
CA PHE A 104 -5.75 4.12 -5.76
C PHE A 104 -5.93 5.21 -6.82
N LEU A 105 -4.86 5.64 -7.48
CA LEU A 105 -4.90 6.69 -8.51
C LEU A 105 -5.65 6.28 -9.77
N LYS A 106 -5.71 4.97 -10.07
CA LYS A 106 -6.58 4.42 -11.13
C LYS A 106 -8.08 4.45 -10.75
N GLY A 107 -8.42 4.91 -9.54
CA GLY A 107 -9.79 4.94 -9.03
C GLY A 107 -10.32 3.57 -8.63
N ARG A 108 -9.45 2.58 -8.41
CA ARG A 108 -9.89 1.25 -7.98
C ARG A 108 -10.28 1.28 -6.50
N ILE A 109 -11.29 0.50 -6.18
CA ILE A 109 -11.68 0.24 -4.81
C ILE A 109 -10.59 -0.60 -4.16
N LEU A 110 -9.92 -0.03 -3.16
CA LEU A 110 -8.96 -0.77 -2.34
C LEU A 110 -9.73 -1.52 -1.25
N PRO A 111 -9.78 -2.86 -1.25
CA PRO A 111 -10.67 -3.61 -0.34
C PRO A 111 -10.44 -3.30 1.14
N GLY A 112 -9.17 -3.13 1.54
CA GLY A 112 -8.83 -2.77 2.92
C GLY A 112 -9.31 -1.38 3.34
N ILE A 113 -9.33 -0.41 2.42
CA ILE A 113 -9.90 0.93 2.70
C ILE A 113 -11.42 0.87 2.66
N ALA A 114 -11.99 0.15 1.69
CA ALA A 114 -13.42 0.00 1.56
C ALA A 114 -14.03 -0.68 2.80
N ALA A 115 -13.36 -1.65 3.39
CA ALA A 115 -13.79 -2.29 4.63
C ALA A 115 -13.82 -1.34 5.86
N LEU A 116 -13.08 -0.23 5.82
CA LEU A 116 -13.13 0.80 6.87
C LEU A 116 -14.24 1.84 6.63
N ASP A 117 -14.80 1.87 5.42
CA ASP A 117 -15.89 2.78 5.09
C ASP A 117 -17.18 2.29 5.78
N LYS A 118 -17.75 3.13 6.65
CA LYS A 118 -19.01 2.84 7.34
C LYS A 118 -20.19 2.70 6.38
N SER A 119 -20.07 3.24 5.16
CA SER A 119 -21.05 3.10 4.10
C SER A 119 -20.85 1.87 3.21
N TYR A 120 -19.81 1.06 3.48
CA TYR A 120 -19.57 -0.17 2.73
C TYR A 120 -20.82 -1.05 2.78
N PRO A 121 -21.35 -1.47 1.61
CA PRO A 121 -22.74 -1.94 1.49
C PRO A 121 -23.01 -3.30 2.13
N TYR A 122 -22.02 -3.90 2.79
CA TYR A 122 -22.14 -5.22 3.38
C TYR A 122 -22.37 -5.09 4.89
N GLN A 123 -23.63 -5.16 5.29
CA GLN A 123 -24.00 -5.41 6.69
C GLN A 123 -23.97 -6.90 6.93
N ILE A 124 -23.05 -7.35 7.80
CA ILE A 124 -23.04 -8.73 8.27
C ILE A 124 -24.07 -8.81 9.40
N PRO A 125 -25.10 -9.67 9.30
CA PRO A 125 -26.08 -9.85 10.36
C PRO A 125 -25.45 -10.69 11.48
N TRP A 126 -24.59 -10.08 12.29
CA TRP A 126 -23.85 -10.77 13.34
C TRP A 126 -24.76 -11.46 14.36
N ASP A 127 -25.99 -10.95 14.54
CA ASP A 127 -27.00 -11.56 15.43
C ASP A 127 -27.57 -12.89 14.87
N ASP A 128 -27.43 -13.15 13.56
CA ASP A 128 -27.78 -14.44 12.96
C ASP A 128 -26.68 -15.49 13.19
N VAL A 129 -25.44 -15.05 13.42
CA VAL A 129 -24.25 -15.90 13.59
C VAL A 129 -23.96 -16.16 15.07
N PHE A 130 -23.95 -15.11 15.89
CA PHE A 130 -23.58 -15.16 17.30
C PHE A 130 -24.77 -14.91 18.21
N SER A 131 -24.89 -15.73 19.26
CA SER A 131 -25.98 -15.58 20.24
C SER A 131 -25.85 -14.32 21.10
N ASP A 132 -24.63 -13.87 21.33
CA ASP A 132 -24.33 -12.61 22.02
C ASP A 132 -23.17 -11.90 21.32
N THR A 133 -23.49 -10.90 20.50
CA THR A 133 -22.52 -10.12 19.73
C THR A 133 -21.63 -9.21 20.58
N LYS A 134 -21.88 -9.12 21.90
CA LYS A 134 -21.05 -8.35 22.84
C LYS A 134 -19.91 -9.16 23.44
N GLN A 135 -19.90 -10.48 23.27
CA GLN A 135 -18.80 -11.32 23.73
C GLN A 135 -17.52 -11.03 22.94
N PRO A 136 -16.33 -11.25 23.54
CA PRO A 136 -15.06 -11.09 22.86
C PRO A 136 -15.00 -11.91 21.56
N LEU A 137 -14.55 -11.28 20.47
CA LEU A 137 -14.40 -11.92 19.16
C LEU A 137 -12.94 -12.32 18.91
N PHE A 138 -12.70 -13.59 18.66
CA PHE A 138 -11.41 -14.14 18.23
C PHE A 138 -11.48 -14.44 16.74
N VAL A 139 -10.56 -13.86 15.97
CA VAL A 139 -10.49 -14.03 14.51
C VAL A 139 -9.24 -14.85 14.18
N ASP A 140 -9.42 -15.90 13.38
CA ASP A 140 -8.32 -16.72 12.85
C ASP A 140 -8.28 -16.64 11.32
N ILE A 141 -7.15 -16.22 10.77
CA ILE A 141 -6.95 -15.99 9.34
C ILE A 141 -6.20 -17.18 8.73
N GLY A 142 -6.78 -17.78 7.70
CA GLY A 142 -6.30 -19.06 7.17
C GLY A 142 -6.68 -20.22 8.09
N SER A 143 -7.91 -20.21 8.61
CA SER A 143 -8.39 -21.18 9.61
C SER A 143 -8.45 -22.63 9.10
N GLY A 144 -8.25 -22.86 7.79
CA GLY A 144 -8.22 -24.18 7.19
C GLY A 144 -9.53 -24.94 7.43
N ASN A 145 -9.42 -26.12 8.05
CA ASN A 145 -10.59 -26.96 8.38
C ASN A 145 -11.32 -26.52 9.66
N GLY A 146 -10.98 -25.37 10.26
CA GLY A 146 -11.71 -24.81 11.40
C GLY A 146 -11.65 -25.61 12.70
N LEU A 147 -10.94 -26.75 12.75
CA LEU A 147 -10.91 -27.66 13.90
C LEU A 147 -10.42 -26.98 15.18
N PHE A 148 -9.44 -26.07 15.06
CA PHE A 148 -8.94 -25.29 16.18
C PHE A 148 -10.05 -24.39 16.76
N LEU A 149 -10.70 -23.59 15.92
CA LEU A 149 -11.79 -22.72 16.33
C LEU A 149 -12.98 -23.51 16.89
N PHE A 150 -13.31 -24.65 16.30
CA PHE A 150 -14.35 -25.55 16.79
C PHE A 150 -14.06 -26.04 18.21
N GLN A 151 -12.81 -26.45 18.48
CA GLN A 151 -12.41 -26.86 19.81
C GLN A 151 -12.43 -25.69 20.80
N MET A 152 -12.03 -24.49 20.38
CA MET A 152 -12.08 -23.29 21.21
C MET A 152 -13.52 -22.89 21.55
N ALA A 153 -14.39 -22.83 20.56
CA ALA A 153 -15.81 -22.50 20.73
C ALA A 153 -16.55 -23.50 21.64
N ARG A 154 -16.13 -24.77 21.65
CA ARG A 154 -16.65 -25.78 22.59
C ARG A 154 -16.22 -25.56 24.03
N ASN A 155 -15.00 -25.09 24.24
CA ASN A 155 -14.42 -24.96 25.57
C ASN A 155 -14.65 -23.57 26.19
N TRP A 156 -14.98 -22.56 25.37
CA TRP A 156 -15.11 -21.16 25.76
C TRP A 156 -16.42 -20.57 25.24
N GLU A 157 -17.54 -20.87 25.91
CA GLU A 157 -18.87 -20.40 25.51
C GLU A 157 -19.12 -18.90 25.77
N GLY A 158 -18.22 -18.24 26.50
CA GLY A 158 -18.25 -16.79 26.74
C GLY A 158 -17.51 -15.95 25.70
N SER A 159 -17.14 -16.54 24.57
CA SER A 159 -16.40 -15.90 23.48
C SER A 159 -16.98 -16.31 22.12
N ASN A 160 -16.92 -15.38 21.17
CA ASN A 160 -17.22 -15.59 19.76
C ASN A 160 -15.94 -15.90 18.98
N PHE A 161 -16.04 -16.79 17.99
CA PHE A 161 -14.94 -17.20 17.14
C PHE A 161 -15.32 -17.01 15.66
N LEU A 162 -14.39 -16.51 14.84
CA LEU A 162 -14.59 -16.31 13.41
C LEU A 162 -13.38 -16.83 12.64
N GLY A 163 -13.62 -17.79 11.75
CA GLY A 163 -12.61 -18.29 10.80
C GLY A 163 -12.73 -17.58 9.46
N LEU A 164 -11.60 -17.07 8.95
CA LEU A 164 -11.49 -16.54 7.60
C LEU A 164 -10.63 -17.47 6.77
N GLU A 165 -11.21 -18.06 5.72
CA GLU A 165 -10.54 -19.02 4.84
C GLU A 165 -10.85 -18.70 3.38
N MET A 166 -9.83 -18.74 2.53
CA MET A 166 -9.95 -18.43 1.11
C MET A 166 -10.41 -19.66 0.30
N ASN A 167 -10.13 -20.87 0.78
CA ASN A 167 -10.56 -22.11 0.16
C ASN A 167 -12.03 -22.39 0.46
N GLU A 168 -12.90 -22.03 -0.49
CA GLU A 168 -14.35 -22.19 -0.41
C GLU A 168 -14.79 -23.62 -0.04
N LYS A 169 -14.09 -24.66 -0.52
CA LYS A 169 -14.43 -26.05 -0.18
C LYS A 169 -14.26 -26.35 1.30
N LEU A 170 -13.23 -25.75 1.94
CA LEU A 170 -13.02 -25.88 3.37
C LEU A 170 -14.06 -25.10 4.15
N VAL A 171 -14.39 -23.89 3.72
CA VAL A 171 -15.45 -23.06 4.32
C VAL A 171 -16.78 -23.80 4.34
N VAL A 172 -17.23 -24.32 3.19
CA VAL A 172 -18.50 -25.05 3.08
C VAL A 172 -18.54 -26.26 4.01
N ARG A 173 -17.45 -27.02 4.08
CA ARG A 173 -17.34 -28.17 4.99
C ARG A 173 -17.44 -27.75 6.46
N CYS A 174 -16.70 -26.71 6.85
CA CYS A 174 -16.73 -26.21 8.24
C CYS A 174 -18.13 -25.72 8.62
N LEU A 175 -18.82 -25.00 7.75
CA LEU A 175 -20.18 -24.52 8.01
C LEU A 175 -21.18 -25.67 8.20
N GLN A 176 -21.03 -26.79 7.48
CA GLN A 176 -21.83 -28.00 7.69
C GLN A 176 -21.57 -28.63 9.06
N ASP A 177 -20.30 -28.70 9.48
CA ASP A 177 -19.89 -29.24 10.78
C ASP A 177 -20.41 -28.35 11.94
N VAL A 178 -20.33 -27.03 11.80
CA VAL A 178 -20.88 -26.06 12.77
C VAL A 178 -22.40 -26.18 12.88
N ALA A 179 -23.11 -26.23 11.75
CA ALA A 179 -24.57 -26.37 11.74
C ALA A 179 -25.02 -27.68 12.41
N SER A 180 -24.30 -28.78 12.17
CA SER A 180 -24.58 -30.08 12.80
C SER A 180 -24.33 -30.09 14.31
N ALA A 181 -23.38 -29.27 14.78
CA ALA A 181 -23.05 -29.13 16.20
C ALA A 181 -23.97 -28.16 16.96
N GLY A 182 -24.79 -27.38 16.25
CA GLY A 182 -25.69 -26.38 16.84
C GLY A 182 -24.95 -25.25 17.58
N LYS A 183 -23.69 -25.00 17.24
CA LYS A 183 -22.89 -23.95 17.88
C LYS A 183 -23.23 -22.60 17.28
N ARG A 184 -23.47 -21.61 18.15
CA ARG A 184 -23.81 -20.22 17.81
C ARG A 184 -22.84 -19.21 18.42
N ASN A 185 -21.58 -19.64 18.56
CA ASN A 185 -20.44 -18.84 18.98
C ASN A 185 -19.23 -19.06 18.06
N LEU A 186 -19.45 -19.65 16.86
CA LEU A 186 -18.47 -19.96 15.83
C LEU A 186 -19.10 -19.86 14.44
#